data_AF-A0A2R8BHR8-F1
#
_entry.id   AF-A0A2R8BHR8-F1
#
_cell.length_a   1.000
_cell.length_b   1.000
_cell.length_c   1.000
_cell.angle_alpha   90.00
_cell.angle_beta   90.00
_cell.angle_gamma   90.00
#
_symmetry.space_group_name_H-M   'P 1'
#
loop_
_entity.id
_entity.type
_entity.pdbx_description
1 polymer ?
#
loop_
_entity_poly.entity_id
_entity_poly.type
_entity_poly.pdbx_seq_one_letter_code
_entity_poly.pdbx_strand_id
1 'polypeptide(L)'
;MFTRILTSALFAGAAAGLLIALMQYIFVQPVLLHAELYEGGDLVHFGAAPVSAIQDLPGFDPMRDLLSVMFTMLVYCGYALGLVALMSIAQERGAVITPTNGMIWGVAGFVAAHLAPGFSLAPEVPGVAAADVAARQMWFFPTVAAAVAAMWLLAFHRNAMGIAAAVVLLAAPHLIGAPEPDTFAGPVPTELGALFAARALGVGLAAWVILGALCAYFWSSEAEAE
;
A
#
# COMPACT_ATOMS: atom_id res chain seq x y z
N MET A 1 -8.86 -21.04 17.04
CA MET A 1 -8.05 -20.60 15.88
C MET A 1 -8.74 -19.54 15.02
N PHE A 2 -9.88 -19.79 14.36
CA PHE A 2 -10.54 -18.77 13.52
C PHE A 2 -10.95 -17.50 14.29
N THR A 3 -11.58 -17.66 15.47
CA THR A 3 -11.96 -16.52 16.33
C THR A 3 -10.76 -15.66 16.70
N ARG A 4 -9.64 -16.29 17.05
CA ARG A 4 -8.37 -15.63 17.39
C ARG A 4 -7.79 -14.85 16.21
N ILE A 5 -7.82 -15.42 15.00
CA ILE A 5 -7.41 -14.70 13.78
C ILE A 5 -8.28 -13.45 13.59
N LEU A 6 -9.61 -13.62 13.72
CA LEU A 6 -10.57 -12.55 13.53
C LEU A 6 -10.39 -11.41 14.55
N THR A 7 -10.31 -11.72 15.84
CA THR A 7 -10.16 -10.72 16.91
C THR A 7 -8.82 -9.99 16.80
N SER A 8 -7.72 -10.73 16.68
CA SER A 8 -6.38 -10.16 16.50
C SER A 8 -6.30 -9.23 15.29
N ALA A 9 -6.87 -9.66 14.15
CA ALA A 9 -6.85 -8.86 12.93
C ALA A 9 -7.72 -7.60 13.01
N LEU A 10 -8.91 -7.68 13.60
CA LEU A 10 -9.80 -6.53 13.73
C LEU A 10 -9.20 -5.45 14.64
N PHE A 11 -8.60 -5.82 15.78
CA PHE A 11 -7.94 -4.85 16.65
C PHE A 11 -6.69 -4.26 16.00
N ALA A 12 -5.84 -5.10 15.37
CA ALA A 12 -4.65 -4.64 14.68
C ALA A 12 -4.99 -3.69 13.53
N GLY A 13 -5.94 -4.09 12.68
CA GLY A 13 -6.36 -3.33 11.50
C GLY A 13 -7.06 -2.02 11.86
N ALA A 14 -7.92 -2.02 12.88
CA ALA A 14 -8.58 -0.79 13.33
C ALA A 14 -7.57 0.22 13.91
N ALA A 15 -6.66 -0.24 14.78
CA ALA A 15 -5.65 0.61 15.39
C ALA A 15 -4.64 1.14 14.36
N ALA A 16 -4.14 0.27 13.47
CA ALA A 16 -3.27 0.68 12.37
C ALA A 16 -3.99 1.65 11.45
N GLY A 17 -5.19 1.31 11.00
CA GLY A 17 -5.97 2.09 10.05
C GLY A 17 -6.27 3.51 10.54
N LEU A 18 -6.48 3.71 11.84
CA LEU A 18 -6.65 5.05 12.40
C LEU A 18 -5.37 5.91 12.28
N LEU A 19 -4.21 5.34 12.65
CA LEU A 19 -2.91 6.02 12.52
C LEU A 19 -2.60 6.32 11.05
N ILE A 20 -2.94 5.40 10.17
CA ILE A 20 -2.67 5.51 8.74
C ILE A 20 -3.59 6.55 8.10
N ALA A 21 -4.86 6.62 8.50
CA ALA A 21 -5.77 7.65 8.04
C ALA A 21 -5.26 9.06 8.38
N LEU A 22 -4.67 9.23 9.57
CA LEU A 22 -4.02 10.49 9.94
C LEU A 22 -2.82 10.82 9.02
N MET A 23 -1.98 9.82 8.72
CA MET A 23 -0.86 10.01 7.79
C MET A 23 -1.34 10.34 6.36
N GLN A 24 -2.40 9.69 5.89
CA GLN A 24 -3.02 9.97 4.59
C GLN A 24 -3.56 11.40 4.54
N TYR A 25 -4.28 11.84 5.59
CA TYR A 25 -4.82 13.19 5.70
C TYR A 25 -3.71 14.26 5.69
N ILE A 26 -2.60 14.03 6.40
CA ILE A 26 -1.51 15.01 6.50
C ILE A 26 -0.63 15.03 5.25
N PHE A 27 -0.29 13.87 4.70
CA PHE A 27 0.75 13.77 3.67
C PHE A 27 0.19 13.58 2.27
N VAL A 28 -0.85 12.78 2.09
CA VAL A 28 -1.30 12.34 0.76
C VAL A 28 -2.42 13.22 0.22
N GLN A 29 -3.43 13.48 1.03
CA GLN A 29 -4.61 14.25 0.66
C GLN A 29 -4.31 15.67 0.13
N PRO A 30 -3.38 16.46 0.72
CA PRO A 30 -3.08 17.78 0.18
C PRO A 30 -2.49 17.72 -1.23
N VAL A 31 -1.77 16.63 -1.58
CA VAL A 31 -1.20 16.46 -2.92
C VAL A 31 -2.29 16.08 -3.92
N LEU A 32 -3.26 15.25 -3.51
CA LEU A 32 -4.43 14.91 -4.33
C LEU A 32 -5.26 16.17 -4.63
N LEU A 33 -5.63 16.93 -3.61
CA LEU A 33 -6.43 18.16 -3.77
C LEU A 33 -5.71 19.20 -4.64
N HIS A 34 -4.38 19.30 -4.55
CA HIS A 34 -3.61 20.17 -5.44
C HIS A 34 -3.64 19.68 -6.89
N ALA A 35 -3.55 18.37 -7.13
CA ALA A 35 -3.62 17.82 -8.48
C ALA A 35 -5.02 17.97 -9.10
N GLU A 36 -6.09 17.88 -8.31
CA GLU A 36 -7.47 18.12 -8.74
C GLU A 36 -7.66 19.53 -9.33
N LEU A 37 -6.96 20.55 -8.83
CA LEU A 37 -7.01 21.91 -9.40
C LEU A 37 -6.47 21.96 -10.84
N TYR A 38 -5.47 21.14 -11.17
CA TYR A 38 -4.97 21.03 -12.55
C TYR A 38 -5.90 20.19 -13.42
N GLU A 39 -6.46 19.09 -12.88
CA GLU A 39 -7.44 18.26 -13.60
C GLU A 39 -8.71 19.05 -13.95
N GLY A 40 -9.22 19.86 -13.01
CA GLY A 40 -10.40 20.70 -13.18
C GLY A 40 -10.16 21.95 -14.04
N GLY A 41 -8.90 22.30 -14.33
CA GLY A 41 -8.53 23.45 -15.14
C GLY A 41 -8.46 24.79 -14.38
N ASP A 42 -8.57 24.77 -13.05
CA ASP A 42 -8.36 25.95 -12.19
C ASP A 42 -6.90 26.41 -12.25
N LEU A 43 -5.97 25.45 -12.42
CA LEU A 43 -4.55 25.70 -12.64
C LEU A 43 -4.10 25.16 -14.00
N VAL A 44 -3.17 25.87 -14.64
CA VAL A 44 -2.62 25.50 -15.95
C VAL A 44 -1.11 25.45 -15.88
N HIS A 45 -0.52 24.25 -15.95
CA HIS A 45 0.93 24.06 -15.87
C HIS A 45 1.68 24.68 -17.07
N PHE A 46 1.10 24.59 -18.27
CA PHE A 46 1.66 25.14 -19.52
C PHE A 46 1.07 26.52 -19.90
N GLY A 47 0.69 27.32 -18.90
CA GLY A 47 0.15 28.66 -19.10
C GLY A 47 1.22 29.72 -19.39
N ALA A 48 0.79 30.94 -19.72
CA ALA A 48 1.69 32.08 -19.97
C ALA A 48 2.33 32.63 -18.68
N ALA A 49 1.75 32.34 -17.51
CA ALA A 49 2.22 32.80 -16.21
C ALA A 49 2.58 31.60 -15.31
N PRO A 50 3.62 31.72 -14.48
CA PRO A 50 3.98 30.68 -13.52
C PRO A 50 2.89 30.53 -12.44
N VAL A 51 2.61 29.29 -12.06
CA VAL A 51 1.69 28.95 -10.98
C VAL A 51 2.47 28.76 -9.67
N SER A 52 1.98 29.33 -8.58
CA SER A 52 2.55 29.12 -7.24
C SER A 52 2.48 27.64 -6.84
N ALA A 53 3.54 27.11 -6.23
CA ALA A 53 3.50 25.77 -5.64
C ALA A 53 2.68 25.72 -4.33
N ILE A 54 2.35 26.88 -3.75
CA ILE A 54 1.53 27.03 -2.56
C ILE A 54 0.12 27.39 -3.03
N GLN A 55 -0.83 26.50 -2.75
CA GLN A 55 -2.24 26.66 -3.06
C GLN A 55 -3.06 26.69 -1.77
N ASP A 56 -4.15 27.46 -1.80
CA ASP A 56 -5.14 27.43 -0.73
C ASP A 56 -6.06 26.23 -0.98
N LEU A 57 -5.88 25.18 -0.18
CA LEU A 57 -6.60 23.93 -0.33
C LEU A 57 -7.76 23.85 0.65
N PRO A 58 -8.88 23.20 0.28
CA PRO A 58 -9.97 22.96 1.20
C PRO A 58 -9.47 22.29 2.49
N GLY A 59 -9.91 22.81 3.63
CA GLY A 59 -9.61 22.24 4.93
C GLY A 59 -10.37 20.94 5.21
N PHE A 60 -10.50 20.64 6.50
CA PHE A 60 -11.22 19.46 6.97
C PHE A 60 -12.70 19.51 6.56
N ASP A 61 -13.14 18.50 5.82
CA ASP A 61 -14.54 18.23 5.50
C ASP A 61 -14.99 17.04 6.37
N PRO A 62 -15.90 17.26 7.34
CA PRO A 62 -16.31 16.21 8.27
C PRO A 62 -16.87 14.96 7.60
N MET A 63 -17.62 15.08 6.50
CA MET A 63 -18.25 13.92 5.85
C MET A 63 -17.20 13.13 5.07
N ARG A 64 -16.44 13.81 4.20
CA ARG A 64 -15.41 13.16 3.37
C ARG A 64 -14.32 12.54 4.22
N ASP A 65 -13.80 13.28 5.20
CA ASP A 65 -12.60 12.89 5.92
C ASP A 65 -12.91 11.80 6.96
N LEU A 66 -14.06 11.86 7.65
CA LEU A 66 -14.45 10.75 8.55
C LEU A 66 -14.78 9.47 7.78
N LEU A 67 -15.44 9.56 6.62
CA LEU A 67 -15.66 8.38 5.78
C LEU A 67 -14.33 7.80 5.30
N SER A 68 -13.36 8.64 4.92
CA SER A 68 -12.02 8.20 4.53
C SER A 68 -11.29 7.49 5.67
N VAL A 69 -11.43 7.97 6.92
CA VAL A 69 -10.91 7.29 8.11
C VAL A 69 -11.57 5.91 8.27
N MET A 70 -12.90 5.83 8.20
CA MET A 70 -13.62 4.57 8.34
C MET A 70 -13.26 3.55 7.25
N PHE A 71 -13.16 4.00 6.00
CA PHE A 71 -12.74 3.15 4.88
C PHE A 71 -11.29 2.68 5.05
N THR A 72 -10.39 3.55 5.49
CA THR A 72 -9.01 3.16 5.78
C THR A 72 -8.97 2.09 6.85
N MET A 73 -9.69 2.26 7.96
CA MET A 73 -9.80 1.23 9.00
C MET A 73 -10.31 -0.11 8.46
N LEU A 74 -11.36 -0.09 7.64
CA LEU A 74 -11.93 -1.29 7.04
C LEU A 74 -10.91 -2.01 6.13
N VAL A 75 -10.20 -1.26 5.27
CA VAL A 75 -9.17 -1.80 4.37
C VAL A 75 -8.04 -2.45 5.19
N TYR A 76 -7.57 -1.78 6.23
CA TYR A 76 -6.49 -2.31 7.07
C TYR A 76 -6.91 -3.49 7.95
N CYS A 77 -8.18 -3.60 8.34
CA CYS A 77 -8.73 -4.84 8.88
C CYS A 77 -8.65 -6.00 7.87
N GLY A 78 -8.96 -5.76 6.60
CA GLY A 78 -8.81 -6.74 5.53
C GLY A 78 -7.36 -7.21 5.35
N TYR A 79 -6.40 -6.29 5.31
CA TYR A 79 -4.97 -6.64 5.26
C TYR A 79 -4.50 -7.37 6.53
N ALA A 80 -4.97 -6.96 7.71
CA ALA A 80 -4.66 -7.62 8.97
C ALA A 80 -5.13 -9.08 8.97
N LEU A 81 -6.32 -9.37 8.44
CA LEU A 81 -6.86 -10.73 8.35
C LEU A 81 -5.94 -11.64 7.55
N GLY A 82 -5.49 -11.18 6.38
CA GLY A 82 -4.53 -11.92 5.56
C GLY A 82 -3.18 -12.09 6.27
N LEU A 83 -2.65 -11.03 6.88
CA LEU A 83 -1.34 -11.07 7.52
C LEU A 83 -1.32 -11.97 8.76
N VAL A 84 -2.33 -11.90 9.63
CA VAL A 84 -2.47 -12.76 10.81
C VAL A 84 -2.68 -14.22 10.39
N ALA A 85 -3.46 -14.49 9.34
CA ALA A 85 -3.61 -15.85 8.82
C ALA A 85 -2.26 -16.44 8.34
N LEU A 86 -1.46 -15.64 7.63
CA LEU A 86 -0.12 -16.05 7.20
C LEU A 86 0.85 -16.25 8.38
N MET A 87 0.81 -15.37 9.39
CA MET A 87 1.58 -15.52 10.63
C MET A 87 1.19 -16.79 11.38
N SER A 88 -0.09 -17.12 11.44
CA SER A 88 -0.60 -18.35 12.06
C SER A 88 -0.03 -19.59 11.37
N ILE A 89 -0.11 -19.66 10.03
CA ILE A 89 0.45 -20.78 9.24
C ILE A 89 1.97 -20.88 9.44
N ALA A 90 2.66 -19.75 9.51
CA ALA A 90 4.10 -19.73 9.76
C ALA A 90 4.44 -20.22 11.17
N GLN A 91 3.66 -19.84 12.17
CA GLN A 91 3.86 -20.27 13.56
C GLN A 91 3.69 -21.79 13.72
N GLU A 92 2.70 -22.39 13.04
CA GLU A 92 2.55 -23.86 12.98
C GLU A 92 3.76 -24.56 12.38
N ARG A 93 4.52 -23.87 11.52
CA ARG A 93 5.77 -24.35 10.93
C ARG A 93 7.01 -24.00 11.77
N GLY A 94 6.82 -23.51 13.00
CA GLY A 94 7.87 -23.19 13.96
C GLY A 94 8.41 -21.76 13.89
N ALA A 95 7.76 -20.85 13.14
CA ALA A 95 8.16 -19.44 13.13
C ALA A 95 7.81 -18.75 14.45
N VAL A 96 8.74 -17.94 14.95
CA VAL A 96 8.53 -17.14 16.17
C VAL A 96 7.90 -15.80 15.79
N ILE A 97 6.69 -15.54 16.30
CA ILE A 97 5.95 -14.30 16.09
C ILE A 97 6.14 -13.39 17.30
N THR A 98 6.83 -12.27 17.09
CA THR A 98 7.00 -11.19 18.07
C THR A 98 6.69 -9.85 17.38
N PRO A 99 6.39 -8.78 18.12
CA PRO A 99 6.17 -7.46 17.50
C PRO A 99 7.34 -6.99 16.63
N THR A 100 8.58 -7.32 17.01
CA THR A 100 9.78 -6.98 16.21
C THR A 100 9.82 -7.75 14.89
N ASN A 101 9.58 -9.07 14.91
CA ASN A 101 9.48 -9.85 13.68
C ASN A 101 8.22 -9.46 12.88
N GLY A 102 7.16 -9.00 13.54
CA GLY A 102 5.96 -8.44 12.94
C GLY A 102 6.25 -7.25 12.02
N MET A 103 7.21 -6.39 12.37
CA MET A 103 7.65 -5.33 11.45
C MET A 103 8.23 -5.88 10.14
N ILE A 104 8.94 -7.01 10.19
CA ILE A 104 9.49 -7.67 8.98
C ILE A 104 8.36 -8.23 8.12
N TRP A 105 7.33 -8.84 8.74
CA TRP A 105 6.10 -9.23 8.05
C TRP A 105 5.43 -8.03 7.39
N GLY A 106 5.40 -6.89 8.08
CA GLY A 106 4.96 -5.62 7.55
C GLY A 106 5.74 -5.21 6.29
N VAL A 107 7.07 -5.16 6.37
CA VAL A 107 7.92 -4.84 5.21
C VAL A 107 7.66 -5.79 4.03
N ALA A 108 7.51 -7.09 4.28
CA ALA A 108 7.19 -8.06 3.23
C ALA A 108 5.82 -7.77 2.59
N GLY A 109 4.82 -7.41 3.40
CA GLY A 109 3.52 -6.97 2.94
C GLY A 109 3.58 -5.67 2.12
N PHE A 110 4.39 -4.69 2.53
CA PHE A 110 4.68 -3.49 1.73
C PHE A 110 5.30 -3.84 0.39
N VAL A 111 6.31 -4.72 0.37
CA VAL A 111 6.93 -5.16 -0.88
C VAL A 111 5.90 -5.78 -1.80
N ALA A 112 5.05 -6.65 -1.27
CA ALA A 112 4.07 -7.37 -2.07
C ALA A 112 2.91 -6.49 -2.57
N ALA A 113 2.35 -5.64 -1.71
CA ALA A 113 1.13 -4.89 -2.01
C ALA A 113 1.39 -3.48 -2.57
N HIS A 114 2.57 -2.91 -2.37
CA HIS A 114 2.89 -1.53 -2.78
C HIS A 114 4.12 -1.46 -3.67
N LEU A 115 5.29 -1.95 -3.22
CA LEU A 115 6.54 -1.73 -3.94
C LEU A 115 6.57 -2.49 -5.26
N ALA A 116 6.26 -3.79 -5.27
CA ALA A 116 6.27 -4.60 -6.48
C ALA A 116 5.33 -4.04 -7.55
N PRO A 117 4.03 -3.82 -7.31
CA PRO A 117 3.19 -3.18 -8.33
C PRO A 117 3.63 -1.73 -8.62
N GLY A 118 3.97 -0.95 -7.59
CA GLY A 118 4.36 0.45 -7.68
C GLY A 118 5.65 0.70 -8.47
N PHE A 119 6.49 -0.32 -8.64
CA PHE A 119 7.74 -0.21 -9.39
C PHE A 119 7.51 -0.04 -10.90
N SER A 120 6.41 -0.56 -11.43
CA SER A 120 6.04 -0.39 -12.85
C SER A 120 4.70 0.34 -13.05
N LEU A 121 3.88 0.46 -12.01
CA LEU A 121 2.67 1.30 -11.98
C LEU A 121 2.71 2.17 -10.73
N ALA A 122 3.50 3.24 -10.78
CA ALA A 122 3.63 4.16 -9.66
C ALA A 122 2.24 4.71 -9.24
N PRO A 123 2.04 5.03 -7.95
CA PRO A 123 0.85 5.75 -7.52
C PRO A 123 0.74 7.07 -8.28
N GLU A 124 -0.44 7.32 -8.84
CA GLU A 124 -0.73 8.46 -9.72
C GLU A 124 -1.74 9.40 -9.08
N VAL A 125 -1.58 10.69 -9.40
CA VAL A 125 -2.54 11.74 -9.02
C VAL A 125 -3.67 11.85 -10.05
N PRO A 126 -4.82 12.46 -9.70
CA PRO A 126 -5.88 12.76 -10.66
C PRO A 126 -5.37 13.57 -11.86
N GLY A 127 -6.00 13.41 -13.03
CA GLY A 127 -5.67 14.14 -14.25
C GLY A 127 -4.45 13.64 -15.06
N VAL A 128 -3.65 12.68 -14.58
CA VAL A 128 -2.56 12.11 -15.39
C VAL A 128 -3.09 11.14 -16.45
N ALA A 129 -2.41 11.04 -17.59
CA ALA A 129 -2.67 9.96 -18.53
C ALA A 129 -2.38 8.62 -17.87
N ALA A 130 -3.37 7.74 -17.88
CA ALA A 130 -3.29 6.40 -17.34
C ALA A 130 -3.78 5.39 -18.39
N ALA A 131 -3.22 4.19 -18.34
CA ALA A 131 -3.77 3.04 -19.05
C ALA A 131 -5.17 2.69 -18.53
N ASP A 132 -5.92 1.95 -19.34
CA ASP A 132 -7.23 1.41 -18.95
C ASP A 132 -7.18 0.72 -17.58
N VAL A 133 -8.19 1.00 -16.75
CA VAL A 133 -8.25 0.54 -15.36
C VAL A 133 -8.33 -0.98 -15.29
N ALA A 134 -9.09 -1.62 -16.19
CA ALA A 134 -9.19 -3.07 -16.20
C ALA A 134 -7.87 -3.73 -16.60
N ALA A 135 -7.16 -3.17 -17.60
CA ALA A 135 -5.81 -3.63 -17.95
C ALA A 135 -4.85 -3.54 -16.75
N ARG A 136 -4.82 -2.40 -16.05
CA ARG A 136 -3.99 -2.21 -14.84
C ARG A 136 -4.35 -3.20 -13.75
N GLN A 137 -5.63 -3.46 -13.51
CA GLN A 137 -6.08 -4.44 -12.50
C GLN A 137 -5.67 -5.87 -12.86
N MET A 138 -5.81 -6.26 -14.13
CA MET A 138 -5.40 -7.57 -14.63
C MET A 138 -3.90 -7.81 -14.48
N TRP A 139 -3.07 -6.76 -14.54
CA TRP A 139 -1.64 -6.86 -14.26
C TRP A 139 -1.32 -6.75 -12.75
N PHE A 140 -2.02 -5.88 -12.03
CA PHE A 140 -1.78 -5.58 -10.61
C PHE A 140 -1.99 -6.79 -9.71
N PHE A 141 -3.13 -7.47 -9.81
CA PHE A 141 -3.44 -8.58 -8.90
C PHE A 141 -2.46 -9.76 -9.04
N PRO A 142 -2.10 -10.23 -10.26
CA PRO A 142 -1.06 -11.23 -10.43
C PRO A 142 0.32 -10.78 -9.92
N THR A 143 0.68 -9.50 -10.10
CA THR A 143 1.95 -8.94 -9.58
C THR A 143 2.00 -9.04 -8.05
N VAL A 144 0.92 -8.64 -7.37
CA VAL A 144 0.80 -8.76 -5.91
C VAL A 144 0.88 -10.23 -5.49
N ALA A 145 0.13 -11.13 -6.15
CA ALA A 145 0.13 -12.56 -5.83
C ALA A 145 1.53 -13.19 -6.00
N ALA A 146 2.23 -12.86 -7.10
CA ALA A 146 3.59 -13.33 -7.35
C ALA A 146 4.57 -12.80 -6.29
N ALA A 147 4.44 -11.54 -5.89
CA ALA A 147 5.28 -10.95 -4.85
C ALA A 147 5.01 -11.56 -3.47
N VAL A 148 3.74 -11.82 -3.09
CA VAL A 148 3.39 -12.55 -1.85
C VAL A 148 4.05 -13.93 -1.85
N ALA A 149 3.91 -14.68 -2.95
CA ALA A 149 4.50 -16.01 -3.09
C ALA A 149 6.04 -15.97 -3.00
N ALA A 150 6.67 -14.98 -3.64
CA ALA A 150 8.11 -14.78 -3.58
C ALA A 150 8.58 -14.46 -2.15
N MET A 151 7.91 -13.54 -1.44
CA MET A 151 8.23 -13.23 -0.04
C MET A 151 8.11 -14.47 0.85
N TRP A 152 7.09 -15.29 0.65
CA TRP A 152 6.91 -16.55 1.38
C TRP A 152 8.04 -17.56 1.11
N LEU A 153 8.45 -17.70 -0.16
CA LEU A 153 9.58 -18.57 -0.53
C LEU A 153 10.89 -18.08 0.08
N LEU A 154 11.17 -16.78 0.04
CA LEU A 154 12.38 -16.21 0.64
C LEU A 154 12.40 -16.37 2.17
N ALA A 155 11.23 -16.29 2.81
CA ALA A 155 11.13 -16.49 4.25
C ALA A 155 11.38 -17.95 4.66
N PHE A 156 10.73 -18.91 3.99
CA PHE A 156 10.61 -20.30 4.47
C PHE A 156 11.28 -21.37 3.59
N HIS A 157 11.66 -21.08 2.35
CA HIS A 157 12.24 -22.02 1.39
C HIS A 157 13.61 -21.55 0.88
N ARG A 158 14.57 -21.41 1.79
CA ARG A 158 15.90 -20.81 1.55
C ARG A 158 16.90 -21.70 0.78
N ASN A 159 16.44 -22.73 0.08
CA ASN A 159 17.31 -23.51 -0.81
C ASN A 159 17.48 -22.79 -2.16
N ALA A 160 18.47 -23.19 -2.95
CA ALA A 160 18.79 -22.53 -4.22
C ALA A 160 17.59 -22.47 -5.19
N MET A 161 16.76 -23.52 -5.22
CA MET A 161 15.58 -23.59 -6.07
C MET A 161 14.48 -22.61 -5.61
N GLY A 162 14.24 -22.51 -4.30
CA GLY A 162 13.24 -21.58 -3.73
C GLY A 162 13.63 -20.12 -3.94
N ILE A 163 14.93 -19.80 -3.80
CA ILE A 163 15.46 -18.47 -4.10
C ILE A 163 15.31 -18.16 -5.60
N ALA A 164 15.70 -19.09 -6.48
CA ALA A 164 15.56 -18.91 -7.93
C ALA A 164 14.08 -18.70 -8.33
N ALA A 165 13.16 -19.48 -7.77
CA ALA A 165 11.73 -19.32 -8.01
C ALA A 165 11.21 -17.96 -7.53
N ALA A 166 11.63 -17.49 -6.35
CA ALA A 166 11.25 -16.17 -5.84
C ALA A 166 11.76 -15.03 -6.75
N VAL A 167 12.99 -15.13 -7.25
CA VAL A 167 13.55 -14.14 -8.19
C VAL A 167 12.74 -14.11 -9.48
N VAL A 168 12.40 -15.28 -10.04
CA VAL A 168 11.57 -15.37 -11.25
C VAL A 168 10.18 -14.78 -11.00
N LEU A 169 9.55 -15.09 -9.87
CA LEU A 169 8.23 -14.55 -9.53
C LEU A 169 8.23 -13.02 -9.37
N LEU A 170 9.29 -12.45 -8.80
CA LEU A 170 9.41 -10.99 -8.70
C LEU A 170 9.71 -10.35 -10.05
N ALA A 171 10.55 -10.96 -10.89
CA ALA A 171 10.94 -10.39 -12.17
C ALA A 171 9.85 -10.53 -13.25
N ALA A 172 9.10 -11.65 -13.26
CA ALA A 172 8.21 -12.00 -14.37
C ALA A 172 7.15 -10.92 -14.69
N PRO A 173 6.44 -10.30 -13.73
CA PRO A 173 5.46 -9.27 -14.04
C PRO A 173 6.08 -8.03 -14.71
N HIS A 174 7.30 -7.67 -14.33
CA HIS A 174 8.03 -6.54 -14.91
C HIS A 174 8.55 -6.84 -16.32
N LEU A 175 8.90 -8.10 -16.60
CA LEU A 175 9.28 -8.55 -17.95
C LEU A 175 8.08 -8.66 -18.90
N ILE A 176 6.90 -8.96 -18.37
CA ILE A 176 5.64 -8.91 -19.13
C ILE A 176 5.31 -7.45 -19.51
N GLY A 177 5.70 -6.49 -18.67
CA GLY A 177 5.44 -5.07 -18.83
C GLY A 177 4.12 -4.67 -18.21
N ALA A 178 4.12 -3.55 -17.49
CA ALA A 178 2.90 -2.97 -16.97
C ALA A 178 2.14 -2.22 -18.08
N PRO A 179 0.80 -2.15 -18.03
CA PRO A 179 0.03 -1.34 -18.96
C PRO A 179 0.38 0.16 -18.82
N GLU A 180 0.83 0.77 -19.91
CA GLU A 180 1.16 2.20 -19.99
C GLU A 180 0.15 2.94 -20.88
N PRO A 181 -0.05 4.25 -20.68
CA PRO A 181 -0.86 5.05 -21.59
C PRO A 181 -0.20 5.15 -22.98
N ASP A 182 -1.01 5.18 -24.04
CA ASP A 182 -0.51 5.34 -25.42
C ASP A 182 0.27 6.65 -25.63
N THR A 183 -0.07 7.68 -24.86
CA THR A 183 0.59 8.98 -24.88
C THR A 183 0.67 9.56 -23.48
N PHE A 184 1.82 10.16 -23.14
CA PHE A 184 1.92 11.00 -21.96
C PHE A 184 1.17 12.31 -22.22
N ALA A 185 0.03 12.44 -21.57
CA ALA A 185 -0.79 13.64 -21.54
C ALA A 185 -1.22 13.90 -20.10
N GLY A 186 -1.44 15.14 -19.72
CA GLY A 186 -1.86 15.47 -18.37
C GLY A 186 -1.58 16.93 -18.04
N PRO A 187 -2.50 17.64 -17.39
CA PRO A 187 -2.31 19.04 -17.01
C PRO A 187 -1.43 19.17 -15.75
N VAL A 188 -1.17 18.07 -15.05
CA VAL A 188 -0.50 18.07 -13.75
C VAL A 188 1.03 18.14 -13.90
N PRO A 189 1.72 19.02 -13.15
CA PRO A 189 3.18 19.06 -13.10
C PRO A 189 3.80 17.72 -12.65
N THR A 190 4.88 17.31 -13.30
CA THR A 190 5.58 16.05 -12.96
C THR A 190 6.16 16.04 -11.55
N GLU A 191 6.52 17.20 -11.01
CA GLU A 191 7.00 17.36 -9.63
C GLU A 191 5.92 17.02 -8.60
N LEU A 192 4.66 17.34 -8.91
CA LEU A 192 3.53 17.00 -8.04
C LEU A 192 3.23 15.51 -8.09
N GLY A 193 3.28 14.90 -9.29
CA GLY A 193 3.17 13.44 -9.46
C GLY A 193 4.28 12.69 -8.73
N ALA A 194 5.54 13.13 -8.86
CA ALA A 194 6.68 12.54 -8.16
C ALA A 194 6.55 12.68 -6.64
N LEU A 195 6.08 13.83 -6.14
CA LEU A 195 5.82 14.03 -4.72
C LEU A 195 4.73 13.09 -4.21
N PHE A 196 3.65 12.90 -4.98
CA PHE A 196 2.59 11.96 -4.62
C PHE A 196 3.11 10.53 -4.54
N ALA A 197 3.82 10.05 -5.55
CA ALA A 197 4.39 8.71 -5.56
C ALA A 197 5.32 8.48 -4.35
N ALA A 198 6.19 9.44 -4.05
CA ALA A 198 7.07 9.37 -2.88
C ALA A 198 6.30 9.31 -1.56
N ARG A 199 5.26 10.15 -1.38
CA ARG A 199 4.44 10.17 -0.16
C ARG A 199 3.56 8.92 -0.04
N ALA A 200 2.97 8.45 -1.13
CA ALA A 200 2.15 7.25 -1.15
C ALA A 200 2.96 6.00 -0.78
N LEU A 201 4.16 5.83 -1.36
CA LEU A 201 5.05 4.72 -1.00
C LEU A 201 5.61 4.86 0.41
N GLY A 202 5.99 6.07 0.83
CA GLY A 202 6.51 6.34 2.18
C GLY A 202 5.48 6.08 3.28
N VAL A 203 4.25 6.59 3.11
CA VAL A 203 3.13 6.32 4.01
C VAL A 203 2.74 4.84 3.95
N GLY A 204 2.76 4.22 2.77
CA GLY A 204 2.53 2.79 2.60
C GLY A 204 3.52 1.93 3.39
N LEU A 205 4.81 2.25 3.36
CA LEU A 205 5.83 1.53 4.15
C LEU A 205 5.55 1.65 5.65
N ALA A 206 5.33 2.87 6.14
CA ALA A 206 5.02 3.11 7.55
C ALA A 206 3.75 2.36 7.98
N ALA A 207 2.71 2.41 7.15
CA ALA A 207 1.45 1.72 7.38
C ALA A 207 1.62 0.22 7.55
N TRP A 208 2.35 -0.42 6.63
CA TRP A 208 2.59 -1.85 6.67
C TRP A 208 3.48 -2.28 7.84
N VAL A 209 4.49 -1.49 8.21
CA VAL A 209 5.33 -1.76 9.39
C VAL A 209 4.51 -1.69 10.68
N ILE A 210 3.68 -0.65 10.83
CA ILE A 210 2.76 -0.48 11.98
C ILE A 210 1.77 -1.65 12.02
N LEU A 211 1.14 -1.97 10.89
CA LEU A 211 0.19 -3.07 10.76
C LEU A 211 0.84 -4.40 11.17
N GLY A 212 2.02 -4.72 10.64
CA GLY A 212 2.73 -5.96 10.94
C GLY A 212 3.11 -6.08 12.42
N ALA A 213 3.58 -4.99 13.04
CA ALA A 213 3.87 -4.96 14.47
C ALA A 213 2.62 -5.21 15.32
N LEU A 214 1.51 -4.54 14.99
CA LEU A 214 0.24 -4.68 15.71
C LEU A 214 -0.39 -6.07 15.50
N CYS A 215 -0.38 -6.59 14.28
CA CYS A 215 -0.83 -7.95 13.99
C CYS A 215 -0.07 -8.98 14.83
N ALA A 216 1.26 -8.88 14.87
CA ALA A 216 2.07 -9.78 15.68
C ALA A 216 1.81 -9.60 17.19
N TYR A 217 1.66 -8.36 17.67
CA TYR A 217 1.36 -8.06 19.07
C TYR A 217 0.05 -8.70 19.52
N PHE A 218 -1.06 -8.42 18.83
CA PHE A 218 -2.37 -8.95 19.20
C PHE A 218 -2.42 -10.47 19.06
N TRP A 219 -1.80 -11.03 18.01
CA TRP A 219 -1.71 -12.47 17.81
C TRP A 219 -0.94 -13.20 18.91
N SER A 220 0.15 -12.61 19.42
CA SER A 220 0.93 -13.17 20.53
C SER A 220 0.23 -13.00 21.87
N SER A 221 -0.42 -11.86 22.12
CA SER A 221 -1.07 -11.60 23.41
C SER A 221 -2.28 -12.49 23.66
N GLU A 222 -3.04 -12.86 22.62
CA GLU A 222 -4.13 -13.83 22.77
C GLU A 222 -3.63 -15.25 23.02
N ALA A 223 -2.41 -15.58 22.58
CA ALA A 223 -1.80 -16.89 22.84
C ALA A 223 -1.41 -17.08 24.30
N GLU A 224 -1.06 -15.99 24.99
CA GLU A 224 -0.69 -16.01 26.42
C GLU A 224 -1.93 -16.03 27.35
N ALA A 225 -3.10 -15.69 26.82
CA ALA A 225 -4.37 -15.67 27.55
C ALA A 225 -5.16 -17.00 27.49
N GLU A 226 -4.80 -17.91 26.57
CA GLU A 226 -5.33 -19.28 26.42
C GLU A 226 -4.50 -20.29 27.22
#